data_AF-A0A2D4MTM4-F1
#
_entry.id   AF-A0A2D4MTM4-F1
#
_cell.length_a   1.000
_cell.length_b   1.000
_cell.length_c   1.000
_cell.angle_alpha   90.00
_cell.angle_beta   90.00
_cell.angle_gamma   90.00
#
_symmetry.space_group_name_H-M   'P 1'
#
loop_
_entity.id
_entity.type
_entity.pdbx_description
1 polymer ?
#
loop_
_entity_poly.entity_id
_entity_poly.type
_entity_poly.pdbx_seq_one_letter_code
_entity_poly.pdbx_strand_id
1 'polypeptide(L)'
;HPDPDYSAAYVVIETDAPDDLKGCGFTFTLGKGTEVVISAVQALSIHIINKDLDDIISDFRGFYRQLTSDGQLRWIGPEKGAVHLATAAILNAVWDLWAKQEGKVKI
;
A
#
# COMPACT_ATOMS: atom_id res chain seq x y z
N HIS A 1 8.49 24.08 5.69
CA HIS A 1 8.36 23.75 7.11
C HIS A 1 9.75 23.84 7.70
N PRO A 2 10.04 24.72 8.67
CA PRO A 2 11.42 25.04 9.08
C PRO A 2 12.16 23.86 9.72
N ASP A 3 11.43 22.97 10.39
CA ASP A 3 11.96 21.74 11.01
C ASP A 3 11.08 20.55 10.59
N PRO A 4 11.40 19.86 9.48
CA PRO A 4 10.69 18.64 9.10
C PRO A 4 11.22 17.44 9.91
N ASP A 5 10.32 16.67 10.49
CA ASP A 5 10.63 15.33 11.01
C ASP A 5 10.32 14.32 9.90
N TYR A 6 11.33 13.94 9.11
CA TYR A 6 11.12 13.04 7.97
C TYR A 6 10.62 11.69 8.45
N SER A 7 9.40 11.38 8.05
CA SER A 7 8.67 10.20 8.48
C SER A 7 8.14 9.43 7.27
N ALA A 8 7.82 8.16 7.48
CA ALA A 8 7.21 7.33 6.47
C ALA A 8 6.13 6.44 7.09
N ALA A 9 4.98 6.33 6.43
CA ALA A 9 4.08 5.21 6.66
C ALA A 9 4.56 4.05 5.80
N TYR A 10 5.33 3.14 6.42
CA TYR A 10 5.93 1.98 5.76
C TYR A 10 4.99 0.78 5.81
N VAL A 11 4.84 0.11 4.67
CA VAL A 11 3.94 -1.03 4.47
C VAL A 11 4.76 -2.23 4.04
N VAL A 12 4.59 -3.34 4.74
CA VAL A 12 5.11 -4.65 4.35
C VAL A 12 3.91 -5.57 4.11
N ILE A 13 3.85 -6.15 2.91
CA ILE A 13 2.92 -7.23 2.57
C ILE A 13 3.71 -8.53 2.71
N GLU A 14 3.31 -9.34 3.69
CA GLU A 14 3.86 -10.67 3.91
C GLU A 14 3.07 -11.70 3.13
N THR A 15 3.76 -12.73 2.64
CA THR A 15 3.16 -13.88 1.97
C THR A 15 3.46 -15.14 2.78
N ASP A 16 2.76 -16.23 2.46
CA ASP A 16 3.02 -17.56 2.99
C ASP A 16 4.07 -18.34 2.17
N ALA A 17 4.74 -17.66 1.24
CA ALA A 17 5.78 -18.27 0.41
C ALA A 17 6.97 -18.73 1.28
N PRO A 18 7.55 -19.91 1.01
CA PRO A 18 8.59 -20.51 1.84
C PRO A 18 9.94 -19.77 1.79
N ASP A 19 10.13 -18.88 0.81
CA ASP A 19 11.33 -18.07 0.59
C ASP A 19 11.26 -16.67 1.23
N ASP A 20 10.28 -16.43 2.12
CA ASP A 20 10.05 -15.15 2.80
C ASP A 20 9.79 -13.97 1.83
N LEU A 21 9.15 -14.26 0.69
CA LEU A 21 8.82 -13.26 -0.32
C LEU A 21 7.89 -12.18 0.27
N LYS A 22 8.35 -10.92 0.24
CA LYS A 22 7.67 -9.76 0.83
C LYS A 22 7.68 -8.55 -0.10
N GLY A 23 6.56 -7.83 -0.10
CA GLY A 23 6.39 -6.55 -0.78
C GLY A 23 6.57 -5.38 0.16
N CYS A 24 7.35 -4.39 -0.23
CA CYS A 24 7.64 -3.20 0.55
C CYS A 24 7.19 -1.94 -0.18
N GLY A 25 6.44 -1.09 0.50
CA GLY A 25 5.99 0.19 -0.02
C GLY A 25 5.93 1.23 1.07
N PHE A 26 5.96 2.50 0.69
CA PHE A 26 5.82 3.57 1.67
C PHE A 26 5.22 4.82 1.04
N THR A 27 4.81 5.73 1.91
CA THR A 27 4.54 7.11 1.55
C THR A 27 5.19 8.03 2.57
N PHE A 28 5.63 9.19 2.09
CA PHE A 28 6.45 10.13 2.84
C PHE A 28 5.59 11.19 3.54
N THR A 29 5.98 11.53 4.76
CA THR A 29 5.31 12.52 5.62
C THR A 29 6.36 13.34 6.40
N LEU A 30 5.91 14.39 7.08
CA LEU A 30 6.79 15.32 7.82
C LEU A 30 6.52 15.28 9.35
N GLY A 31 6.36 14.08 9.91
CA GLY A 31 6.21 13.87 11.36
C GLY A 31 4.75 13.67 11.77
N LYS A 32 4.18 14.62 12.52
CA LYS A 32 2.80 14.55 13.00
C LYS A 32 1.81 14.34 11.85
N GLY A 33 0.85 13.44 12.02
CA GLY A 33 -0.11 13.04 10.99
C GLY A 33 0.30 11.79 10.21
N THR A 34 1.52 11.28 10.39
CA THR A 34 1.92 9.97 9.83
C THR A 34 1.01 8.85 10.34
N GLU A 35 0.64 8.91 11.62
CA GLU A 35 -0.29 7.99 12.25
C GLU A 35 -1.66 7.94 11.56
N VAL A 36 -2.13 9.07 11.02
CA VAL A 36 -3.40 9.13 10.27
C VAL A 36 -3.30 8.37 8.95
N VAL A 37 -2.15 8.47 8.26
CA VAL A 37 -1.89 7.70 7.05
C VAL A 37 -1.79 6.21 7.36
N ILE A 38 -1.11 5.84 8.46
CA ILE A 38 -1.02 4.45 8.93
C ILE A 38 -2.43 3.89 9.23
N SER A 39 -3.29 4.64 9.91
CA SER A 39 -4.68 4.22 10.15
C SER A 39 -5.46 4.02 8.84
N ALA A 40 -5.23 4.85 7.83
CA ALA A 40 -5.85 4.66 6.51
C ALA A 40 -5.32 3.42 5.78
N VAL A 41 -4.02 3.11 5.91
CA VAL A 41 -3.45 1.83 5.42
C VAL A 41 -4.13 0.64 6.09
N GLN A 42 -4.27 0.68 7.42
CA GLN A 42 -4.94 -0.38 8.18
C GLN A 42 -6.39 -0.56 7.75
N ALA A 43 -7.13 0.53 7.52
CA ALA A 43 -8.49 0.47 7.03
C ALA A 43 -8.60 -0.15 5.62
N LEU A 44 -7.64 0.12 4.74
CA LEU A 44 -7.58 -0.45 3.38
C LEU A 44 -7.04 -1.89 3.33
N SER A 45 -6.39 -2.38 4.41
CA SER A 45 -5.74 -3.70 4.42
C SER A 45 -6.67 -4.88 4.15
N ILE A 46 -7.99 -4.73 4.38
CA ILE A 46 -9.01 -5.75 4.08
C ILE A 46 -9.05 -6.17 2.60
N HIS A 47 -8.56 -5.31 1.70
CA HIS A 47 -8.52 -5.57 0.26
C HIS A 47 -7.29 -6.42 -0.14
N ILE A 48 -6.37 -6.68 0.80
CA ILE A 48 -5.08 -7.35 0.56
C ILE A 48 -4.97 -8.65 1.39
N ILE A 49 -5.41 -8.62 2.64
CA ILE A 49 -5.26 -9.75 3.56
C ILE A 49 -6.00 -10.98 3.01
N ASN A 50 -5.34 -12.13 3.05
CA ASN A 50 -5.85 -13.41 2.53
C ASN A 50 -6.23 -13.37 1.03
N LYS A 51 -5.54 -12.57 0.23
CA LYS A 51 -5.65 -12.55 -1.23
C LYS A 51 -4.45 -13.24 -1.85
N ASP A 52 -4.70 -13.98 -2.92
CA ASP A 52 -3.65 -14.49 -3.78
C ASP A 52 -3.06 -13.32 -4.59
N LEU A 53 -1.73 -13.29 -4.73
CA LEU A 53 -1.06 -12.28 -5.55
C LEU A 53 -1.44 -12.42 -7.02
N ASP A 54 -1.61 -13.65 -7.52
CA ASP A 54 -1.95 -13.94 -8.91
C ASP A 54 -3.34 -13.39 -9.27
N ASP A 55 -4.28 -13.45 -8.32
CA ASP A 55 -5.60 -12.83 -8.45
C ASP A 55 -5.50 -11.30 -8.58
N ILE A 56 -4.64 -10.66 -7.77
CA ILE A 56 -4.43 -9.21 -7.80
C ILE A 56 -3.80 -8.77 -9.13
N ILE A 57 -2.76 -9.46 -9.60
CA ILE A 57 -2.04 -9.08 -10.82
C ILE A 57 -2.86 -9.35 -12.09
N SER A 58 -3.73 -10.36 -12.08
CA SER A 58 -4.59 -10.70 -13.23
C SER A 58 -5.62 -9.61 -13.55
N ASP A 59 -6.07 -8.84 -12.55
CA ASP A 59 -6.89 -7.63 -12.72
C ASP A 59 -6.38 -6.48 -11.83
N PHE A 60 -5.17 -6.00 -12.11
CA PHE A 60 -4.55 -4.91 -11.35
C PHE A 60 -5.39 -3.62 -11.37
N ARG A 61 -6.12 -3.38 -12.48
CA ARG A 61 -7.05 -2.24 -12.61
C ARG A 61 -8.23 -2.39 -11.65
N GLY A 62 -8.81 -3.58 -11.56
CA GLY A 62 -9.86 -3.93 -10.62
C GLY A 62 -9.39 -3.75 -9.18
N PHE A 63 -8.20 -4.24 -8.84
CA PHE A 63 -7.60 -4.04 -7.52
C PHE A 63 -7.40 -2.56 -7.18
N TYR A 64 -6.85 -1.76 -8.10
CA TYR A 64 -6.74 -0.31 -7.91
C TYR A 64 -8.11 0.34 -7.63
N ARG A 65 -9.17 -0.11 -8.31
CA ARG A 65 -10.54 0.37 -8.08
C ARG A 65 -11.10 -0.06 -6.73
N GLN A 66 -10.79 -1.26 -6.25
CA GLN A 66 -11.19 -1.70 -4.91
C GLN A 66 -10.64 -0.75 -3.84
N LEU A 67 -9.36 -0.35 -3.95
CA LEU A 67 -8.73 0.59 -3.02
C LEU A 67 -9.29 2.02 -3.14
N THR A 68 -9.45 2.54 -4.35
CA THR A 68 -9.81 3.95 -4.58
C THR A 68 -11.30 4.23 -4.56
N SER A 69 -12.12 3.22 -4.82
CA SER A 69 -13.59 3.32 -4.90
C SER A 69 -14.31 2.63 -3.74
N ASP A 70 -13.59 2.28 -2.66
CA ASP A 70 -14.20 1.83 -1.41
C ASP A 70 -15.26 2.83 -0.93
N GLY A 71 -16.48 2.36 -0.68
CA GLY A 71 -17.65 3.23 -0.52
C GLY A 71 -17.48 4.33 0.54
N GLN A 72 -17.02 3.96 1.74
CA GLN A 72 -16.87 4.89 2.85
C GLN A 72 -15.50 5.58 2.82
N LEU A 73 -14.42 4.83 2.53
CA LEU A 73 -13.08 5.39 2.54
C LEU A 73 -12.83 6.36 1.37
N ARG A 74 -13.55 6.23 0.26
CA ARG A 74 -13.52 7.24 -0.82
C ARG A 74 -14.00 8.61 -0.35
N TRP A 75 -14.91 8.67 0.63
CA TRP A 75 -15.48 9.93 1.11
C TRP A 75 -14.46 10.82 1.84
N ILE A 76 -13.38 10.24 2.37
CA ILE A 76 -12.28 10.96 3.03
C ILE A 76 -11.13 11.34 2.07
N GLY A 77 -11.29 11.10 0.76
CA GLY A 77 -10.38 11.55 -0.31
C GLY A 77 -11.11 12.54 -1.23
N PRO A 78 -11.84 12.06 -2.26
CA PRO A 78 -11.47 10.93 -3.12
C PRO A 78 -10.13 11.22 -3.83
N GLU A 79 -9.31 10.17 -4.02
CA GLU A 79 -8.04 10.24 -4.77
C GLU A 79 -7.11 11.40 -4.34
N LYS A 80 -7.12 11.75 -3.05
CA LYS A 80 -6.24 12.75 -2.44
C LYS A 80 -6.09 12.51 -0.94
N GLY A 81 -5.16 13.23 -0.31
CA GLY A 81 -4.98 13.23 1.14
C GLY A 81 -4.54 11.88 1.70
N ALA A 82 -4.75 11.68 3.01
CA ALA A 82 -4.23 10.53 3.75
C ALA A 82 -4.66 9.18 3.16
N VAL A 83 -5.93 9.05 2.74
CA VAL A 83 -6.44 7.79 2.16
C VAL A 83 -5.75 7.44 0.83
N HIS A 84 -5.41 8.44 0.02
CA HIS A 84 -4.71 8.19 -1.24
C HIS A 84 -3.21 7.99 -1.07
N LEU A 85 -2.60 8.63 -0.06
CA LEU A 85 -1.23 8.30 0.36
C LEU A 85 -1.14 6.84 0.84
N ALA A 86 -2.12 6.37 1.62
CA ALA A 86 -2.22 4.98 2.03
C ALA A 86 -2.41 4.03 0.84
N THR A 87 -3.28 4.39 -0.11
CA THR A 87 -3.48 3.66 -1.37
C THR A 87 -2.17 3.52 -2.14
N ALA A 88 -1.39 4.60 -2.26
CA ALA A 88 -0.10 4.59 -2.94
C ALA A 88 0.92 3.67 -2.24
N ALA A 89 1.01 3.72 -0.90
CA ALA A 89 1.92 2.86 -0.15
C ALA A 89 1.61 1.37 -0.36
N ILE A 90 0.32 1.00 -0.34
CA ILE A 90 -0.16 -0.37 -0.62
C ILE A 90 0.17 -0.78 -2.05
N LEU A 91 -0.19 0.04 -3.04
CA LEU A 91 0.04 -0.29 -4.46
C LEU A 91 1.51 -0.48 -4.76
N ASN A 92 2.37 0.37 -4.20
CA ASN A 92 3.81 0.24 -4.37
C ASN A 92 4.35 -1.04 -3.71
N ALA A 93 3.82 -1.43 -2.55
CA ALA A 93 4.18 -2.70 -1.93
C ALA A 93 3.79 -3.92 -2.78
N VAL A 94 2.61 -3.88 -3.43
CA VAL A 94 2.19 -4.93 -4.36
C VAL A 94 3.08 -4.96 -5.62
N TRP A 95 3.43 -3.80 -6.17
CA TRP A 95 4.36 -3.71 -7.30
C TRP A 95 5.74 -4.28 -6.96
N ASP A 96 6.28 -3.94 -5.79
CA ASP A 96 7.55 -4.47 -5.30
C ASP A 96 7.49 -6.00 -5.12
N LEU A 97 6.40 -6.50 -4.51
CA LEU A 97 6.15 -7.93 -4.34
C LEU A 97 6.15 -8.66 -5.69
N TRP A 98 5.38 -8.15 -6.66
CA TRP A 98 5.28 -8.74 -7.98
C TRP A 98 6.61 -8.70 -8.74
N ALA A 99 7.34 -7.59 -8.67
CA ALA A 99 8.64 -7.46 -9.33
C ALA A 99 9.68 -8.44 -8.76
N LYS A 100 9.64 -8.72 -7.45
CA LYS A 100 10.47 -9.73 -6.80
C LYS A 100 10.06 -11.16 -7.18
N GLN A 101 8.76 -11.46 -7.21
CA GLN A 101 8.23 -12.77 -7.67
C GLN A 101 8.73 -13.10 -9.08
N GLU A 102 8.73 -12.09 -9.97
CA GLU A 102 9.20 -12.21 -11.35
C GLU A 102 10.73 -12.28 -11.50
N GLY A 103 11.50 -12.13 -10.41
CA GLY A 103 12.96 -12.09 -10.45
C GLY A 103 13.53 -10.90 -11.22
N LYS A 104 12.74 -9.82 -11.38
CA LYS A 104 13.13 -8.61 -12.13
C LYS A 104 13.80 -7.56 -11.24
N VAL A 105 13.80 -7.77 -9.93
CA VAL A 105 14.56 -6.99 -8.95
C VAL A 105 15.84 -7.74 -8.61
N LYS A 106 16.98 -7.08 -8.79
CA LYS A 106 18.24 -7.57 -8.21
C LYS A 106 18.27 -7.14 -6.75
N ILE A 107 18.18 -8.12 -5.86
CA ILE A 107 18.37 -7.95 -4.41
C ILE A 107 19.87 -7.87 -4.12
#